data_AF-A0A0C2CH68-F1
#
_entry.id   AF-A0A0C2CH68-F1
#
_cell.length_a   1.000
_cell.length_b   1.000
_cell.length_c   1.000
_cell.angle_alpha   90.00
_cell.angle_beta   90.00
_cell.angle_gamma   90.00
#
_symmetry.space_group_name_H-M   'P 1'
#
loop_
_entity.id
_entity.type
_entity.pdbx_description
1 polymer ?
#
loop_
_entity_poly.entity_id
_entity_poly.type
_entity_poly.pdbx_seq_one_letter_code
_entity_poly.pdbx_strand_id
1 'polypeptide(L)'
;SFQANLYSLISCVDSLAALHDELERSNKAGDFAIAEARVKAESVFKDVLSRKDRADATRNALSVLTRFKFIFFLSKTIDDNMKKGEYLTILNDYMRAKSLYKDTEVPLFKEGMFQFSQLMVHLDAKMDRFKEELKHKLIDTSASFEEQSKLIKYLKVSRLYANMCSVQFFA
;
A
#
# COMPACT_ATOMS: atom_id res chain seq x y z
N SER A 1 -9.87 -15.09 11.74
CA SER A 1 -8.91 -14.35 12.60
C SER A 1 -9.60 -13.72 13.81
N PHE A 2 -10.71 -13.00 13.65
CA PHE A 2 -11.44 -12.34 14.75
C PHE A 2 -11.87 -13.30 15.88
N GLN A 3 -12.34 -14.49 15.51
CA GLN A 3 -12.76 -15.54 16.45
C GLN A 3 -11.61 -16.05 17.34
N ALA A 4 -10.40 -16.24 16.79
CA ALA A 4 -9.24 -16.67 17.57
C ALA A 4 -8.73 -15.59 18.55
N ASN A 5 -8.83 -14.31 18.16
CA ASN A 5 -8.48 -13.20 19.03
C ASN A 5 -9.50 -13.04 20.17
N LEU A 6 -10.78 -13.24 19.87
CA LEU A 6 -11.85 -13.23 20.85
C LEU A 6 -11.68 -14.36 21.88
N TYR A 7 -11.41 -15.60 21.43
CA TYR A 7 -11.13 -16.72 22.34
C TYR A 7 -9.88 -16.50 23.19
N SER A 8 -8.84 -15.87 22.64
CA SER A 8 -7.63 -15.54 23.41
C SER A 8 -7.89 -14.48 24.48
N LEU A 9 -8.72 -13.47 24.19
CA LEU A 9 -9.12 -12.46 25.18
C LEU A 9 -10.02 -13.05 26.27
N ILE A 10 -11.00 -13.87 25.89
CA ILE A 10 -11.89 -14.57 26.84
C ILE A 10 -11.06 -15.47 27.76
N SER A 11 -10.13 -16.25 27.22
CA SER A 11 -9.24 -17.09 28.02
C SER A 11 -8.35 -16.28 28.97
N CYS A 12 -7.94 -15.07 28.59
CA CYS A 12 -7.21 -14.14 29.45
C CYS A 12 -8.06 -13.67 30.64
N VAL A 13 -9.31 -13.32 30.36
CA VAL A 13 -10.28 -12.88 31.38
C VAL A 13 -10.64 -14.03 32.33
N ASP A 14 -10.87 -15.23 31.81
CA ASP A 14 -11.17 -16.42 32.60
C ASP A 14 -10.00 -16.80 33.50
N SER A 15 -8.77 -16.71 32.98
CA SER A 15 -7.55 -16.93 33.78
C SER A 15 -7.40 -15.90 34.89
N LEU A 16 -7.71 -14.63 34.61
CA LEU A 16 -7.65 -13.55 35.59
C LEU A 16 -8.73 -13.68 36.67
N ALA A 17 -9.94 -14.08 36.29
CA ALA A 17 -11.05 -14.34 37.21
C ALA A 17 -10.75 -15.54 38.13
N ALA A 18 -10.21 -16.63 37.58
CA ALA A 18 -9.78 -17.78 38.38
C ALA A 18 -8.69 -17.41 39.38
N LEU A 19 -7.74 -16.56 38.98
CA LEU A 19 -6.68 -16.06 39.88
C LEU A 19 -7.22 -15.14 40.98
N HIS A 20 -8.22 -14.31 40.68
CA HIS A 20 -8.89 -13.46 41.67
C HIS A 20 -9.58 -14.29 42.75
N ASP A 21 -10.31 -15.34 42.35
CA ASP A 21 -10.99 -16.26 43.27
C ASP A 21 -10.03 -17.09 44.12
N GLU A 22 -8.82 -17.39 43.62
CA GLU A 22 -7.79 -18.12 44.35
C GLU A 22 -7.04 -17.22 45.36
N LEU A 23 -6.84 -15.94 45.01
CA LEU A 23 -6.26 -14.93 45.89
C LEU A 23 -7.14 -14.63 47.11
N GLU A 24 -8.46 -14.60 46.93
CA GLU A 24 -9.42 -14.37 48.02
C GLU A 24 -9.42 -15.51 49.06
N ARG A 25 -9.00 -16.72 48.66
CA ARG A 25 -8.96 -17.91 49.54
C ARG A 25 -7.66 -18.08 50.33
N SER A 26 -6.57 -17.38 50.03
CA SER A 26 -5.24 -17.65 50.61
C SER A 26 -4.52 -16.42 51.16
N ASN A 27 -4.75 -16.10 52.43
CA ASN A 27 -4.22 -14.87 53.05
C ASN A 27 -2.79 -15.01 53.67
N LYS A 28 -2.04 -16.10 53.40
CA LYS A 28 -0.62 -16.27 53.83
C LYS A 28 0.30 -16.97 52.82
N ALA A 29 -0.22 -17.65 51.79
CA ALA A 29 0.58 -18.09 50.62
C ALA A 29 0.61 -17.02 49.51
N GLY A 30 0.06 -15.83 49.81
CA GLY A 30 -0.17 -14.73 48.87
C GLY A 30 1.06 -14.31 48.11
N ASP A 31 2.22 -14.09 48.73
CA ASP A 31 3.37 -13.51 48.03
C ASP A 31 3.98 -14.43 46.96
N PHE A 32 4.07 -15.74 47.21
CA PHE A 32 4.57 -16.70 46.22
C PHE A 32 3.57 -16.90 45.08
N ALA A 33 2.28 -17.04 45.43
CA ALA A 33 1.20 -17.17 44.45
C ALA A 33 1.05 -15.90 43.59
N ILE A 34 1.23 -14.71 44.18
CA ILE A 34 1.24 -13.41 43.47
C ILE A 34 2.45 -13.33 42.53
N ALA A 35 3.64 -13.75 42.97
CA ALA A 35 4.83 -13.75 42.12
C ALA A 35 4.67 -14.70 40.92
N GLU A 36 4.17 -15.91 41.13
CA GLU A 36 3.94 -16.89 40.05
C GLU A 36 2.83 -16.43 39.10
N ALA A 37 1.73 -15.89 39.64
CA ALA A 37 0.66 -15.29 38.85
C ALA A 37 1.15 -14.12 38.01
N ARG A 38 2.04 -13.27 38.55
CA ARG A 38 2.63 -12.14 37.82
C ARG A 38 3.49 -12.61 36.65
N VAL A 39 4.37 -13.59 36.87
CA VAL A 39 5.21 -14.16 35.81
C VAL A 39 4.35 -14.79 34.71
N LYS A 40 3.29 -15.51 35.10
CA LYS A 40 2.37 -16.14 34.14
C LYS A 40 1.57 -15.10 33.36
N ALA A 41 1.08 -14.05 34.02
CA ALA A 41 0.40 -12.93 33.37
C ALA A 41 1.33 -12.21 32.40
N GLU A 42 2.56 -11.86 32.81
CA GLU A 42 3.57 -11.24 31.94
C GLU A 42 3.87 -12.09 30.71
N SER A 43 4.01 -13.41 30.87
CA SER A 43 4.21 -14.33 29.75
C SER A 43 3.01 -14.35 28.78
N VAL A 44 1.78 -14.44 29.30
CA VAL A 44 0.57 -14.46 28.47
C VAL A 44 0.38 -13.12 27.75
N PHE A 45 0.61 -11.99 28.43
CA PHE A 45 0.53 -10.66 27.82
C PHE A 45 1.57 -10.48 26.72
N LYS A 46 2.80 -10.92 26.94
CA LYS A 46 3.86 -10.86 25.92
C LYS A 46 3.52 -11.69 24.69
N ASP A 47 2.93 -12.87 24.88
CA ASP A 47 2.49 -13.72 23.78
C ASP A 47 1.34 -13.09 22.99
N VAL A 48 0.35 -12.52 23.68
CA VAL A 48 -0.77 -11.80 23.04
C VAL A 48 -0.25 -10.58 22.26
N LEU A 49 0.66 -9.81 22.85
CA LEU A 49 1.26 -8.64 22.20
C LEU A 49 2.04 -9.06 20.94
N SER A 50 2.86 -10.10 21.03
CA SER A 50 3.62 -10.61 19.87
C SER A 50 2.72 -11.13 18.73
N ARG A 51 1.56 -11.70 19.07
CA ARG A 51 0.56 -12.15 18.08
C ARG A 51 -0.12 -10.96 17.42
N LYS A 52 -0.46 -9.94 18.20
CA LYS A 52 -0.99 -8.67 17.68
C LYS A 52 0.00 -8.03 16.71
N ASP A 53 1.27 -7.87 17.11
CA ASP A 53 2.28 -7.23 16.27
C ASP A 53 2.47 -7.96 14.94
N ARG A 54 2.48 -9.31 14.95
CA ARG A 54 2.53 -10.11 13.72
C ARG A 54 1.29 -9.93 12.85
N ALA A 55 0.10 -9.90 13.46
CA ALA A 55 -1.14 -9.67 12.73
C ALA A 55 -1.18 -8.27 12.10
N ASP A 56 -0.73 -7.25 12.83
CA ASP A 56 -0.65 -5.87 12.36
C ASP A 56 0.37 -5.72 11.23
N ALA A 57 1.55 -6.35 11.35
CA ALA A 57 2.55 -6.39 10.27
C ALA A 57 1.99 -7.04 8.99
N THR A 58 1.28 -8.17 9.13
CA THR A 58 0.62 -8.86 8.01
C THR A 58 -0.45 -7.98 7.37
N ARG A 59 -1.27 -7.31 8.20
CA ARG A 59 -2.31 -6.39 7.73
C ARG A 59 -1.73 -5.20 6.97
N ASN A 60 -0.62 -4.64 7.47
CA ASN A 60 0.08 -3.54 6.82
C ASN A 60 0.65 -3.96 5.46
N ALA A 61 1.32 -5.12 5.39
CA ALA A 61 1.82 -5.67 4.13
C ALA A 61 0.68 -5.92 3.12
N LEU A 62 -0.43 -6.51 3.55
CA LEU A 62 -1.58 -6.76 2.69
C LEU A 62 -2.24 -5.46 2.19
N SER A 63 -2.35 -4.45 3.06
CA SER A 63 -2.87 -3.12 2.72
C SER A 63 -2.03 -2.48 1.61
N VAL A 64 -0.70 -2.53 1.77
CA VAL A 64 0.25 -2.07 0.74
C VAL A 64 0.05 -2.86 -0.56
N LEU A 65 0.16 -4.19 -0.55
CA LEU A 65 0.03 -4.98 -1.78
C LEU A 65 -1.30 -4.73 -2.50
N THR A 66 -2.39 -4.59 -1.77
CA THR A 66 -3.72 -4.30 -2.33
C THR A 66 -3.76 -2.92 -3.00
N ARG A 67 -3.15 -1.91 -2.38
CA ARG A 67 -3.09 -0.54 -2.91
C ARG A 67 -2.23 -0.45 -4.18
N PHE A 68 -1.13 -1.19 -4.23
CA PHE A 68 -0.15 -1.15 -5.33
C PHE A 68 -0.40 -2.18 -6.45
N LYS A 69 -1.30 -3.16 -6.26
CA LYS A 69 -1.49 -4.28 -7.19
C LYS A 69 -1.67 -3.88 -8.65
N PHE A 70 -2.38 -2.77 -8.91
CA PHE A 70 -2.73 -2.36 -10.28
C PHE A 70 -1.50 -1.91 -11.07
N ILE A 71 -0.45 -1.43 -10.39
CA ILE A 71 0.77 -0.93 -11.03
C ILE A 71 1.51 -2.05 -11.75
N PHE A 72 1.48 -3.28 -11.22
CA PHE A 72 2.05 -4.46 -11.87
C PHE A 72 1.38 -4.79 -13.21
N PHE A 73 0.10 -4.43 -13.37
CA PHE A 73 -0.65 -4.64 -14.61
C PHE A 73 -0.67 -3.39 -15.50
N LEU A 74 -0.24 -2.24 -14.98
CA LEU A 74 -0.39 -0.95 -15.65
C LEU A 74 0.30 -0.90 -17.01
N SER A 75 1.48 -1.50 -17.16
CA SER A 75 2.16 -1.53 -18.46
C SER A 75 1.27 -2.19 -19.51
N LYS A 76 0.70 -3.37 -19.21
CA LYS A 76 -0.21 -4.06 -20.12
C LYS A 76 -1.48 -3.24 -20.38
N THR A 77 -2.08 -2.67 -19.34
CA THR A 77 -3.27 -1.81 -19.46
C THR A 77 -3.02 -0.60 -20.36
N ILE A 78 -1.82 0.00 -20.31
CA ILE A 78 -1.45 1.10 -21.20
C ILE A 78 -1.44 0.64 -22.66
N ASP A 79 -0.86 -0.53 -22.97
CA ASP A 79 -0.85 -1.05 -24.36
C ASP A 79 -2.27 -1.30 -24.89
N ASP A 80 -3.10 -1.94 -24.06
CA ASP A 80 -4.46 -2.29 -24.44
C ASP A 80 -5.31 -1.03 -24.67
N ASN A 81 -5.18 -0.03 -23.79
CA ASN A 81 -5.87 1.26 -23.93
C ASN A 81 -5.31 2.10 -25.08
N MET A 82 -4.02 1.96 -25.40
CA MET A 82 -3.40 2.68 -26.50
C MET A 82 -4.01 2.27 -27.85
N LYS A 83 -4.19 0.95 -28.04
CA LYS A 83 -4.85 0.39 -29.22
C LYS A 83 -6.31 0.83 -29.36
N LYS A 84 -7.00 1.04 -28.24
CA LYS A 84 -8.40 1.49 -28.18
C LYS A 84 -8.57 3.00 -28.31
N GLY A 85 -7.50 3.79 -28.22
CA GLY A 85 -7.58 5.25 -28.17
C GLY A 85 -8.06 5.80 -26.81
N GLU A 86 -8.02 5.01 -25.74
CA GLU A 86 -8.47 5.39 -24.40
C GLU A 86 -7.40 6.20 -23.63
N TYR A 87 -7.01 7.32 -24.23
CA TYR A 87 -5.89 8.16 -23.78
C TYR A 87 -6.09 8.80 -22.40
N LEU A 88 -7.35 9.10 -22.05
CA LEU A 88 -7.71 9.71 -20.78
C LEU A 88 -7.55 8.70 -19.62
N THR A 89 -7.89 7.43 -19.86
CA THR A 89 -7.70 6.32 -18.92
C THR A 89 -6.22 6.09 -18.63
N ILE A 90 -5.39 6.03 -19.68
CA ILE A 90 -3.92 5.90 -19.57
C ILE A 90 -3.34 6.99 -18.68
N LEU A 91 -3.74 8.23 -18.91
CA LEU A 91 -3.24 9.38 -18.18
C LEU A 91 -3.65 9.33 -16.70
N ASN A 92 -4.92 9.00 -16.41
CA ASN A 92 -5.42 8.88 -15.04
C ASN A 92 -4.73 7.77 -14.25
N ASP A 93 -4.58 6.59 -14.84
CA ASP A 93 -3.95 5.45 -14.16
C ASP A 93 -2.46 5.68 -13.90
N TYR A 94 -1.76 6.31 -14.85
CA TYR A 94 -0.37 6.71 -14.67
C TYR A 94 -0.22 7.79 -13.58
N MET A 95 -1.09 8.80 -13.55
CA MET A 95 -1.09 9.81 -12.49
C MET A 95 -1.32 9.18 -11.12
N ARG A 96 -2.26 8.24 -11.02
CA ARG A 96 -2.52 7.49 -9.80
C ARG A 96 -1.29 6.70 -9.35
N ALA A 97 -0.59 6.03 -10.27
CA ALA A 97 0.64 5.30 -9.96
C ALA A 97 1.74 6.22 -9.41
N LYS A 98 1.95 7.39 -10.04
CA LYS A 98 2.92 8.40 -9.59
C LYS A 98 2.59 8.97 -8.20
N SER A 99 1.33 9.30 -7.94
CA SER A 99 0.91 9.80 -6.62
C SER A 99 1.16 8.75 -5.52
N LEU A 100 0.81 7.50 -5.80
CA LEU A 100 1.02 6.41 -4.83
C LEU A 100 2.48 6.15 -4.52
N TYR A 101 3.35 6.29 -5.53
CA TYR A 101 4.80 6.18 -5.32
C TYR A 101 5.33 7.30 -4.42
N LYS A 102 4.85 8.54 -4.59
CA LYS A 102 5.23 9.69 -3.77
C LYS A 102 4.76 9.58 -2.31
N ASP A 103 3.54 9.08 -2.09
CA ASP A 103 2.92 9.06 -0.75
C ASP A 103 3.42 7.90 0.15
N THR A 104 4.46 7.18 -0.27
CA THR A 104 4.90 5.95 0.43
C THR A 104 6.27 6.13 1.07
N GLU A 105 6.27 6.23 2.41
CA GLU A 105 7.48 6.25 3.25
C GLU A 105 7.84 4.86 3.83
N VAL A 106 7.24 3.78 3.32
CA VAL A 106 7.34 2.46 3.97
C VAL A 106 8.69 1.79 3.66
N PRO A 107 9.53 1.48 4.67
CA PRO A 107 10.85 0.85 4.47
C PRO A 107 10.81 -0.55 3.85
N LEU A 108 9.66 -1.24 3.91
CA LEU A 108 9.42 -2.52 3.21
C LEU A 108 9.60 -2.39 1.69
N PHE A 109 9.51 -1.17 1.16
CA PHE A 109 9.85 -0.86 -0.22
C PHE A 109 11.35 -0.69 -0.48
N LYS A 110 12.26 -0.75 0.50
CA LYS A 110 13.71 -0.60 0.24
C LYS A 110 14.33 -1.80 -0.49
N GLU A 111 13.92 -3.03 -0.17
CA GLU A 111 14.39 -4.24 -0.88
C GLU A 111 13.62 -4.46 -2.20
N GLY A 112 12.30 -4.23 -2.17
CA GLY A 112 11.43 -4.26 -3.37
C GLY A 112 11.57 -3.02 -4.29
N MET A 113 12.35 -2.01 -3.87
CA MET A 113 12.47 -0.72 -4.55
C MET A 113 13.06 -0.88 -5.94
N PHE A 114 14.01 -1.79 -6.11
CA PHE A 114 14.73 -1.90 -7.36
C PHE A 114 13.79 -2.35 -8.49
N GLN A 115 12.97 -3.37 -8.25
CA GLN A 115 11.99 -3.85 -9.22
C GLN A 115 10.87 -2.83 -9.45
N PHE A 116 10.39 -2.19 -8.38
CA PHE A 116 9.33 -1.19 -8.50
C PHE A 116 9.80 0.10 -9.19
N SER A 117 11.02 0.54 -8.90
CA SER A 117 11.68 1.68 -9.56
C SER A 117 11.94 1.37 -11.03
N GLN A 118 12.44 0.17 -11.36
CA GLN A 118 12.55 -0.24 -12.77
C GLN A 118 11.21 -0.28 -13.49
N LEU A 119 10.15 -0.73 -12.81
CA LEU A 119 8.79 -0.69 -13.36
C LEU A 119 8.33 0.76 -13.60
N MET A 120 8.60 1.69 -12.67
CA MET A 120 8.33 3.12 -12.88
C MET A 120 9.11 3.70 -14.05
N VAL A 121 10.41 3.39 -14.18
CA VAL A 121 11.24 3.82 -15.32
C VAL A 121 10.68 3.28 -16.64
N HIS A 122 10.26 2.01 -16.67
CA HIS A 122 9.64 1.42 -17.85
C HIS A 122 8.29 2.09 -18.20
N LEU A 123 7.48 2.40 -17.19
CA LEU A 123 6.21 3.13 -17.35
C LEU A 123 6.43 4.56 -17.84
N ASP A 124 7.46 5.26 -17.34
CA ASP A 124 7.83 6.60 -17.76
C ASP A 124 8.26 6.59 -19.24
N ALA A 125 9.15 5.67 -19.63
CA ALA A 125 9.57 5.53 -21.02
C ALA A 125 8.40 5.20 -21.96
N LYS A 126 7.41 4.44 -21.47
CA LYS A 126 6.19 4.15 -22.21
C LYS A 126 5.28 5.36 -22.35
N MET A 127 5.17 6.16 -21.28
CA MET A 127 4.45 7.43 -21.29
C MET A 127 5.11 8.46 -22.22
N ASP A 128 6.43 8.42 -22.39
CA ASP A 128 7.11 9.29 -23.36
C ASP A 128 6.81 8.87 -24.80
N ARG A 129 6.86 7.57 -25.12
CA ARG A 129 6.40 7.07 -26.43
C ARG A 129 4.95 7.46 -26.72
N PHE A 130 4.09 7.33 -25.71
CA PHE A 130 2.71 7.77 -25.78
C PHE A 130 2.58 9.25 -26.17
N LYS A 131 3.33 10.14 -25.51
CA LYS A 131 3.34 11.58 -25.82
C LYS A 131 3.82 11.84 -27.25
N GLU A 132 4.87 11.16 -27.71
CA GLU A 132 5.36 11.32 -29.08
C GLU A 132 4.32 10.85 -30.11
N GLU A 133 3.61 9.75 -29.86
CA GLU A 133 2.54 9.29 -30.75
C GLU A 133 1.38 10.29 -30.80
N LEU A 134 0.99 10.89 -29.66
CA LEU A 134 -0.01 11.96 -29.64
C LEU A 134 0.44 13.21 -30.42
N LYS A 135 1.72 13.59 -30.32
CA LYS A 135 2.29 14.71 -31.09
C LYS A 135 2.29 14.41 -32.58
N HIS A 136 2.69 13.21 -32.98
CA HIS A 136 2.64 12.79 -34.38
C HIS A 136 1.21 12.84 -34.93
N LYS A 137 0.22 12.31 -34.20
CA LYS A 137 -1.20 12.39 -34.59
C LYS A 137 -1.73 13.82 -34.69
N LEU A 138 -1.18 14.74 -33.90
CA LEU A 138 -1.52 16.16 -33.97
C LEU A 138 -0.94 16.83 -35.23
N ILE A 139 0.24 16.40 -35.70
CA ILE A 139 0.94 16.97 -36.86
C ILE A 139 0.41 16.37 -38.18
N ASP A 140 0.08 15.09 -38.22
CA ASP A 140 -0.25 14.33 -39.45
C ASP A 140 -1.68 14.58 -39.99
N THR A 141 -2.39 15.54 -39.39
CA THR A 141 -3.61 16.26 -39.86
C THR A 141 -4.48 15.55 -40.92
N SER A 142 -5.16 14.48 -40.50
CA SER A 142 -6.55 14.13 -40.91
C SER A 142 -7.55 14.25 -39.74
N ALA A 143 -7.07 14.62 -38.54
CA ALA A 143 -7.87 14.72 -37.33
C ALA A 143 -8.73 15.98 -37.31
N SER A 144 -9.98 15.84 -36.88
CA SER A 144 -10.93 16.95 -36.72
C SER A 144 -10.45 17.97 -35.69
N PHE A 145 -10.93 19.22 -35.77
CA PHE A 145 -10.63 20.27 -34.78
C PHE A 145 -10.96 19.83 -33.33
N GLU A 146 -12.00 19.02 -33.15
CA GLU A 146 -12.38 18.49 -31.84
C GLU A 146 -11.37 17.48 -31.31
N GLU A 147 -10.85 16.60 -32.17
CA GLU A 147 -9.77 15.67 -31.82
C GLU A 147 -8.46 16.39 -31.51
N GLN A 148 -8.10 17.40 -32.32
CA GLN A 148 -6.92 18.22 -32.07
C GLN A 148 -7.02 18.94 -30.70
N SER A 149 -8.20 19.47 -30.36
CA SER A 149 -8.45 20.09 -29.06
C SER A 149 -8.32 19.10 -27.89
N LYS A 150 -8.81 17.86 -28.06
CA LYS A 150 -8.65 16.78 -27.07
C LYS A 150 -7.19 16.37 -26.90
N LEU A 151 -6.45 16.19 -27.99
CA LEU A 151 -5.02 15.85 -27.99
C LEU A 151 -4.18 16.92 -27.28
N ILE A 152 -4.41 18.20 -27.60
CA ILE A 152 -3.74 19.33 -26.94
C ILE A 152 -4.03 19.34 -25.44
N LYS A 153 -5.28 19.04 -25.03
CA LYS A 153 -5.64 18.94 -23.61
C LYS A 153 -4.86 17.82 -22.92
N TYR A 154 -4.76 16.63 -23.52
CA TYR A 154 -4.00 15.51 -22.93
C TYR A 154 -2.51 15.81 -22.80
N LEU A 155 -1.91 16.43 -23.82
CA LEU A 155 -0.51 16.84 -23.79
C LEU A 155 -0.24 17.91 -22.72
N LYS A 156 -1.14 18.89 -22.55
CA LYS A 156 -1.04 19.90 -21.49
C LYS A 156 -1.11 19.28 -20.10
N VAL A 157 -2.09 18.40 -19.86
CA VAL A 157 -2.25 17.71 -18.58
C VAL A 157 -0.99 16.90 -18.29
N SER A 158 -0.51 16.09 -19.23
CA SER A 158 0.73 15.31 -19.08
C SER A 158 1.97 16.16 -18.74
N ARG A 159 2.10 17.37 -19.33
CA ARG A 159 3.22 18.30 -19.08
C ARG A 159 3.17 18.96 -17.71
N LEU A 160 1.97 19.33 -17.21
CA LEU A 160 1.81 19.91 -15.87
C LEU A 160 2.27 18.94 -14.77
N TYR A 161 2.02 17.64 -14.95
CA TYR A 161 2.39 16.62 -13.96
C TYR A 161 3.86 16.19 -14.03
N ALA A 162 4.49 16.26 -15.21
CA ALA A 162 5.95 16.07 -15.32
C ALA A 162 6.69 17.07 -14.43
N ASN A 163 6.32 18.37 -14.49
CA ASN A 163 6.93 19.43 -13.70
C ASN A 163 6.68 19.30 -12.19
N MET A 164 5.56 18.69 -11.76
CA MET A 164 5.31 18.41 -10.33
C MET A 164 6.16 17.25 -9.78
N CYS A 165 6.65 16.34 -10.63
CA CYS A 165 7.44 15.18 -10.21
C CYS A 165 8.96 15.39 -10.34
N SER A 166 9.43 16.32 -11.17
CA SER A 166 10.87 16.59 -11.35
C SER A 166 11.57 17.14 -10.11
N VAL A 167 10.82 17.64 -9.12
CA VAL A 167 11.38 18.36 -7.95
C VAL A 167 11.79 17.41 -6.80
N GLN A 168 11.59 16.09 -6.91
CA GLN A 168 11.83 15.17 -5.78
C GLN A 168 12.74 13.97 -6.08
N PHE A 169 13.41 13.92 -7.24
CA PHE A 169 14.35 12.83 -7.55
C PHE A 169 15.81 13.13 -7.18
N PHE A 170 16.11 14.32 -6.66
CA PHE A 170 17.42 14.70 -6.11
C PHE A 170 17.24 15.40 -4.76
N ALA A 171 16.96 14.64 -3.72
CA ALA A 171 17.20 15.00 -2.32
C ALA A 171 17.32 13.72 -1.50
#